data_AF-A0A7L1YS95-F1
#
_entry.id   AF-A0A7L1YS95-F1
#
_cell.length_a   1.000
_cell.length_b   1.000
_cell.length_c   1.000
_cell.angle_alpha   90.00
_cell.angle_beta   90.00
_cell.angle_gamma   90.00
#
_symmetry.space_group_name_H-M   'P 1'
#
loop_
_entity.id
_entity.type
_entity.pdbx_description
1 polymer ?
#
loop_
_entity_poly.entity_id
_entity_poly.type
_entity_poly.pdbx_seq_one_letter_code
_entity_poly.pdbx_strand_id
1 'polypeptide(L)'
;QMSNTSCMSQFLLVAFADTRELQLLHFWLSLGISLAALLGNGLIISAIACDHHLHTPMYFFLLNLSLTDLGSICTTVPKAMHNSLWDTTTISYTGCVVQVFLFTLFLGVEYSLLTMMCYDRYVAICKPLHYGTLLGSRACAHMAAAAWASGFLNALL
;
A
#
# COMPACT_ATOMS: atom_id res chain seq x y z
N GLN A 1 6.56 -16.05 48.02
CA GLN A 1 5.74 -14.88 47.62
C GLN A 1 6.07 -14.59 46.16
N MET A 2 5.30 -15.16 45.23
CA MET A 2 5.54 -15.04 43.78
C MET A 2 4.77 -13.83 43.25
N SER A 3 5.51 -12.84 42.77
CA SER A 3 4.98 -11.72 42.01
C SER A 3 4.56 -12.19 40.62
N ASN A 4 3.26 -12.39 40.42
CA ASN A 4 2.66 -12.55 39.10
C ASN A 4 2.69 -11.20 38.38
N THR A 5 3.77 -10.92 37.68
CA THR A 5 3.85 -9.82 36.72
C THR A 5 3.13 -10.26 35.45
N SER A 6 1.80 -10.17 35.42
CA SER A 6 1.04 -10.39 34.19
C SER A 6 1.30 -9.22 33.24
N CYS A 7 2.32 -9.37 32.39
CA CYS A 7 2.57 -8.49 31.27
C CYS A 7 1.40 -8.64 30.26
N MET A 8 0.38 -7.79 30.40
CA MET A 8 -0.68 -7.63 29.42
C MET A 8 -0.08 -6.96 28.17
N SER A 9 0.32 -7.75 27.17
CA SER A 9 0.67 -7.22 25.85
C SER A 9 0.22 -8.14 24.72
N GLN A 10 -0.99 -8.68 24.81
CA GLN A 10 -1.66 -9.32 23.68
C GLN A 10 -2.84 -8.45 23.27
N PHE A 11 -2.69 -7.74 22.15
CA PHE A 11 -3.81 -7.09 21.48
C PHE A 11 -4.69 -8.19 20.89
N LEU A 12 -5.75 -8.47 21.61
CA LEU A 12 -6.78 -9.43 21.27
C LEU A 12 -7.66 -8.80 20.18
N LEU A 13 -7.42 -9.11 18.92
CA LEU A 13 -8.30 -8.75 17.81
C LEU A 13 -9.53 -9.68 17.80
N VAL A 14 -10.25 -9.78 18.92
CA VAL A 14 -11.47 -10.59 19.09
C VAL A 14 -12.68 -9.72 18.82
N ALA A 15 -13.28 -9.87 17.64
CA ALA A 15 -14.70 -9.66 17.38
C ALA A 15 -15.15 -10.10 15.96
N PHE A 16 -14.59 -11.18 15.38
CA PHE A 16 -15.14 -11.81 14.16
C PHE A 16 -15.30 -13.33 14.29
N ALA A 17 -15.27 -13.84 15.52
CA ALA A 17 -15.22 -15.27 15.84
C ALA A 17 -16.61 -15.85 16.17
N ASP A 18 -17.65 -15.57 15.37
CA ASP A 18 -18.98 -16.18 15.60
C ASP A 18 -19.47 -17.08 14.46
N THR A 19 -18.84 -17.05 13.27
CA THR A 19 -19.17 -17.97 12.18
C THR A 19 -17.94 -18.38 11.37
N ARG A 20 -17.51 -19.64 11.53
CA ARG A 20 -16.37 -20.25 10.80
C ARG A 20 -16.52 -20.15 9.27
N GLU A 21 -17.76 -20.16 8.78
CA GLU A 21 -18.11 -19.92 7.37
C GLU A 21 -17.71 -18.52 6.89
N LEU A 22 -17.88 -17.48 7.72
CA LEU A 22 -17.56 -16.09 7.37
C LEU A 22 -16.04 -15.85 7.31
N GLN A 23 -15.27 -16.53 8.16
CA GLN A 23 -13.80 -16.51 8.12
C GLN A 23 -13.27 -17.15 6.83
N LEU A 24 -13.80 -18.32 6.44
CA LEU A 24 -13.43 -18.98 5.19
C LEU A 24 -13.78 -18.11 3.98
N LEU A 25 -14.94 -17.45 3.99
CA LEU A 25 -15.33 -16.52 2.94
C LEU A 25 -14.37 -15.33 2.86
N HIS A 26 -14.03 -14.72 4.00
CA HIS A 26 -13.01 -13.66 4.06
C HIS A 26 -11.66 -14.10 3.54
N PHE A 27 -11.24 -15.33 3.87
CA PHE A 27 -9.99 -15.91 3.39
C PHE A 27 -9.97 -16.02 1.87
N TRP A 28 -10.97 -16.67 1.28
CA TRP A 28 -11.05 -16.86 -0.18
C TRP A 28 -11.20 -15.54 -0.93
N LEU A 29 -12.02 -14.62 -0.41
CA LEU A 29 -12.20 -13.29 -0.98
C LEU A 29 -10.89 -12.49 -0.94
N SER A 30 -10.21 -12.47 0.21
CA SER A 30 -8.93 -11.78 0.36
C SER A 30 -7.86 -12.38 -0.53
N LEU A 31 -7.79 -13.71 -0.62
CA LEU A 31 -6.86 -14.42 -1.50
C LEU A 31 -7.11 -14.07 -2.98
N GLY A 32 -8.37 -14.10 -3.42
CA GLY A 32 -8.76 -13.76 -4.79
C GLY A 32 -8.41 -12.32 -5.15
N ILE A 33 -8.76 -11.35 -4.30
CA ILE A 33 -8.43 -9.93 -4.49
C ILE A 33 -6.91 -9.75 -4.55
N SER A 34 -6.17 -10.39 -3.65
CA SER A 34 -4.71 -10.29 -3.59
C SER A 34 -4.05 -10.82 -4.85
N LEU A 35 -4.48 -11.99 -5.34
CA LEU A 35 -3.93 -12.59 -6.55
C LEU A 35 -4.25 -11.74 -7.79
N ALA A 36 -5.50 -11.25 -7.89
CA ALA A 36 -5.90 -10.35 -8.97
C ALA A 36 -5.09 -9.06 -8.96
N ALA A 37 -4.86 -8.45 -7.79
CA ALA A 37 -4.09 -7.22 -7.65
C ALA A 37 -2.59 -7.44 -7.90
N LEU A 38 -2.02 -8.58 -7.46
CA LEU A 38 -0.64 -9.00 -7.79
C LEU A 38 -0.44 -9.14 -9.30
N LEU A 39 -1.37 -9.85 -9.97
CA LEU A 39 -1.34 -10.01 -11.42
C LEU A 39 -1.52 -8.66 -12.12
N GLY A 40 -2.51 -7.86 -11.72
CA GLY A 40 -2.78 -6.55 -12.32
C GLY A 40 -1.58 -5.60 -12.21
N ASN A 41 -1.06 -5.40 -11.01
CA ASN A 41 0.09 -4.52 -10.79
C ASN A 41 1.38 -5.07 -11.42
N GLY A 42 1.58 -6.39 -11.41
CA GLY A 42 2.69 -7.04 -12.11
C GLY A 42 2.64 -6.84 -13.64
N LEU A 43 1.46 -6.93 -14.24
CA LEU A 43 1.24 -6.65 -15.65
C LEU A 43 1.49 -5.18 -15.99
N ILE A 44 1.06 -4.24 -15.14
CA ILE A 44 1.33 -2.80 -15.34
C ILE A 44 2.85 -2.54 -15.34
N ILE A 45 3.58 -3.06 -14.35
CA ILE A 45 5.04 -2.92 -14.27
C ILE A 45 5.71 -3.55 -15.50
N SER A 46 5.28 -4.75 -15.89
CA SER A 46 5.83 -5.45 -17.05
C SER A 46 5.56 -4.69 -18.36
N ALA A 47 4.36 -4.13 -18.53
CA ALA A 47 4.01 -3.33 -19.70
C ALA A 47 4.87 -2.06 -19.80
N ILE A 48 5.10 -1.37 -18.67
CA ILE A 48 5.97 -0.19 -18.61
C ILE A 48 7.43 -0.56 -18.90
N ALA A 49 7.89 -1.73 -18.41
CA ALA A 49 9.27 -2.19 -18.63
C ALA A 49 9.52 -2.64 -20.08
N CYS A 50 8.52 -3.22 -20.75
CA CYS A 50 8.65 -3.70 -22.12
C CYS A 50 8.57 -2.57 -23.16
N ASP A 51 7.93 -1.44 -22.86
CA ASP A 51 7.73 -0.35 -23.81
C ASP A 51 8.58 0.89 -23.48
N HIS A 52 9.70 1.03 -24.17
CA HIS A 52 10.63 2.15 -24.01
C HIS A 52 10.06 3.50 -24.50
N HIS A 53 9.01 3.51 -25.33
CA HIS A 53 8.38 4.72 -25.86
C HIS A 53 7.36 5.35 -24.89
N LEU A 54 7.08 4.68 -23.76
CA LEU A 54 6.11 5.09 -22.75
C LEU A 54 6.70 5.94 -21.61
N HIS A 55 7.82 6.64 -21.81
CA HIS A 55 8.43 7.50 -20.77
C HIS A 55 7.68 8.84 -20.59
N THR A 56 6.37 8.79 -20.31
CA THR A 56 5.60 9.96 -19.86
C THR A 56 5.53 10.02 -18.33
N PRO A 57 5.41 11.23 -17.74
CA PRO A 57 5.26 11.43 -16.28
C PRO A 57 4.22 10.52 -15.63
N MET A 58 3.11 10.27 -16.33
CA MET A 58 2.02 9.40 -15.87
C MET A 58 2.47 7.96 -15.62
N TYR A 59 3.31 7.38 -16.51
CA TYR A 59 3.78 6.01 -16.33
C TYR A 59 4.78 5.88 -15.18
N PHE A 60 5.55 6.94 -14.90
CA PHE A 60 6.41 6.98 -13.71
C PHE A 60 5.58 6.96 -12.42
N PHE A 61 4.47 7.71 -12.36
CA PHE A 61 3.56 7.66 -11.22
C PHE A 61 2.82 6.32 -11.12
N LEU A 62 2.38 5.74 -12.24
CA LEU A 62 1.78 4.40 -12.27
C LEU A 62 2.74 3.33 -11.77
N LEU A 63 4.03 3.40 -12.13
CA LEU A 63 5.03 2.47 -11.63
C LEU A 63 5.17 2.57 -10.11
N ASN A 64 5.25 3.79 -9.57
CA ASN A 64 5.30 4.00 -8.12
C ASN A 64 4.03 3.51 -7.42
N LEU A 65 2.86 3.72 -8.03
CA LEU A 65 1.57 3.28 -7.52
C LEU A 65 1.52 1.75 -7.46
N SER A 66 1.88 1.06 -8.56
CA SER A 66 1.90 -0.40 -8.60
C SER A 66 2.92 -1.01 -7.62
N LEU A 67 4.07 -0.37 -7.40
CA LEU A 67 5.02 -0.80 -6.36
C LEU A 67 4.44 -0.64 -4.95
N THR A 68 3.74 0.47 -4.70
CA THR A 68 3.08 0.77 -3.42
C THR A 68 1.97 -0.26 -3.15
N ASP A 69 1.15 -0.57 -4.14
CA ASP A 69 0.10 -1.59 -4.06
C ASP A 69 0.68 -2.97 -3.73
N LEU A 70 1.71 -3.40 -4.47
CA LEU A 70 2.39 -4.67 -4.21
C LEU A 70 2.98 -4.73 -2.79
N GLY A 71 3.57 -3.62 -2.33
CA GLY A 71 4.05 -3.48 -0.96
C GLY A 71 2.92 -3.67 0.06
N SER A 72 1.79 -2.97 -0.13
CA SER A 72 0.63 -3.04 0.78
C SER A 72 0.03 -4.44 0.86
N ILE A 73 -0.07 -5.15 -0.28
CA ILE A 73 -0.58 -6.51 -0.38
C ILE A 73 0.36 -7.46 0.35
N CYS A 74 1.67 -7.37 0.09
CA CYS A 74 2.68 -8.19 0.76
C CYS A 74 2.71 -8.00 2.28
N THR A 75 2.36 -6.82 2.80
CA THR A 75 2.36 -6.57 4.25
C THR A 75 1.05 -6.93 4.94
N THR A 76 -0.08 -6.80 4.24
CA THR A 76 -1.42 -6.97 4.83
C THR A 76 -1.93 -8.41 4.72
N VAL A 77 -1.68 -9.06 3.57
CA VAL A 77 -2.31 -10.33 3.20
C VAL A 77 -1.73 -11.54 3.93
N PRO A 78 -0.39 -11.71 4.08
CA PRO A 78 0.15 -12.86 4.80
C PRO A 78 -0.32 -12.92 6.24
N LYS A 79 -0.55 -11.75 6.84
CA LYS A 79 -0.99 -11.62 8.22
C LYS A 79 -2.47 -11.93 8.38
N ALA A 80 -3.33 -11.46 7.49
CA ALA A 80 -4.74 -11.84 7.45
C ALA A 80 -4.94 -13.35 7.18
N MET A 81 -4.15 -13.92 6.25
CA MET A 81 -4.19 -15.35 5.93
C MET A 81 -3.68 -16.21 7.09
N HIS A 82 -2.58 -15.84 7.74
CA HIS A 82 -2.07 -16.55 8.91
C HIS A 82 -3.05 -16.52 10.09
N ASN A 83 -3.68 -15.37 10.33
CA ASN A 83 -4.66 -15.19 11.41
C ASN A 83 -5.95 -16.00 11.17
N SER A 84 -6.32 -16.22 9.90
CA SER A 84 -7.50 -17.03 9.53
C SER A 84 -7.23 -18.54 9.48
N LEU A 85 -6.00 -18.98 9.22
CA LEU A 85 -5.68 -20.41 9.06
C LEU A 85 -5.34 -21.11 10.38
N TRP A 86 -4.70 -20.40 11.31
CA TRP A 86 -4.07 -21.01 12.49
C TRP A 86 -4.81 -20.78 13.82
N ASP A 87 -5.95 -20.08 13.81
CA ASP A 87 -6.70 -19.64 15.01
C ASP A 87 -5.86 -18.91 16.08
N THR A 88 -4.60 -18.57 15.76
CA THR A 88 -3.70 -17.83 16.61
C THR A 88 -3.99 -16.34 16.48
N THR A 89 -4.94 -15.86 17.25
CA THR A 89 -5.37 -14.45 17.37
C THR A 89 -4.33 -13.52 18.02
N THR A 90 -3.06 -13.91 18.06
CA THR A 90 -2.02 -13.19 18.81
C THR A 90 -1.00 -12.55 17.88
N ILE A 91 -1.16 -11.25 17.68
CA ILE A 91 -0.12 -10.40 17.08
C ILE A 91 0.78 -9.88 18.19
N SER A 92 2.10 -9.99 18.01
CA SER A 92 3.06 -9.28 18.85
C SER A 92 2.82 -7.77 18.75
N TYR A 93 2.93 -7.06 19.88
CA TYR A 93 2.81 -5.59 19.91
C TYR A 93 3.67 -4.91 18.83
N THR A 94 4.93 -5.31 18.69
CA THR A 94 5.83 -4.81 17.64
C THR A 94 5.30 -5.09 16.24
N GLY A 95 4.73 -6.28 16.03
CA GLY A 95 4.11 -6.64 14.75
C GLY A 95 2.85 -5.83 14.44
N CYS A 96 2.06 -5.46 15.45
CA CYS A 96 0.91 -4.56 15.31
C CYS A 96 1.37 -3.15 14.89
N VAL A 97 2.34 -2.59 15.61
CA VAL A 97 2.90 -1.27 15.34
C VAL A 97 3.47 -1.19 13.93
N VAL A 98 4.26 -2.17 13.52
CA VAL A 98 4.82 -2.24 12.15
C VAL A 98 3.73 -2.33 11.08
N GLN A 99 2.66 -3.09 11.33
CA GLN A 99 1.56 -3.22 10.37
C GLN A 99 0.80 -1.90 10.21
N VAL A 100 0.44 -1.25 11.32
CA VAL A 100 -0.26 0.04 11.30
C VAL A 100 0.63 1.11 10.63
N PHE A 101 1.91 1.14 10.97
CA PHE A 101 2.88 2.05 10.37
C PHE A 101 2.95 1.88 8.84
N LEU A 102 3.15 0.64 8.35
CA LEU A 102 3.25 0.36 6.92
C LEU A 102 1.93 0.67 6.19
N PHE A 103 0.79 0.36 6.81
CA PHE A 103 -0.52 0.67 6.25
C PHE A 103 -0.74 2.17 6.08
N THR A 104 -0.47 2.96 7.13
CA THR A 104 -0.59 4.43 7.08
C THR A 104 0.38 5.04 6.05
N LEU A 105 1.60 4.51 5.97
CA LEU A 105 2.60 4.94 5.00
C LEU A 105 2.12 4.69 3.56
N PHE A 106 1.69 3.47 3.24
CA PHE A 106 1.24 3.13 1.90
C PHE A 106 -0.01 3.92 1.49
N LEU A 107 -1.00 4.07 2.38
CA LEU A 107 -2.17 4.91 2.12
C LEU A 107 -1.81 6.37 1.82
N GLY A 108 -0.88 6.95 2.60
CA GLY A 108 -0.44 8.33 2.39
C GLY A 108 0.28 8.52 1.06
N VAL A 109 1.12 7.55 0.69
CA VAL A 109 1.84 7.55 -0.59
C VAL A 109 0.86 7.37 -1.76
N GLU A 110 -0.06 6.40 -1.68
CA GLU A 110 -1.07 6.13 -2.70
C GLU A 110 -1.94 7.36 -2.97
N TYR A 111 -2.47 8.00 -1.93
CA TYR A 111 -3.26 9.22 -2.03
C TYR A 111 -2.49 10.36 -2.70
N SER A 112 -1.22 10.53 -2.32
CA SER A 112 -0.35 11.55 -2.90
C SER A 112 -0.06 11.30 -4.37
N LEU A 113 0.22 10.04 -4.75
CA LEU A 113 0.46 9.64 -6.13
C LEU A 113 -0.78 9.84 -7.01
N LEU A 114 -1.97 9.43 -6.54
CA LEU A 114 -3.24 9.67 -7.24
C LEU A 114 -3.48 11.16 -7.45
N THR A 115 -3.22 11.98 -6.43
CA THR A 115 -3.32 13.45 -6.54
C THR A 115 -2.37 14.00 -7.60
N MET A 116 -1.12 13.52 -7.65
CA MET A 116 -0.14 13.91 -8.66
C MET A 116 -0.56 13.49 -10.07
N MET A 117 -1.18 12.32 -10.24
CA MET A 117 -1.72 11.87 -11.52
C MET A 117 -2.89 12.73 -11.99
N CYS A 118 -3.79 13.12 -11.09
CA CYS A 118 -4.85 14.08 -11.40
C CYS A 118 -4.26 15.45 -11.80
N TYR A 119 -3.21 15.88 -11.10
CA TYR A 119 -2.50 17.11 -11.42
C TYR A 119 -1.81 17.07 -12.79
N ASP A 120 -1.16 15.95 -13.14
CA ASP A 120 -0.58 15.71 -14.48
C ASP A 120 -1.62 15.92 -15.58
N ARG A 121 -2.79 15.26 -15.46
CA ARG A 121 -3.89 15.40 -16.43
C ARG A 121 -4.42 16.83 -16.50
N TYR A 122 -4.54 17.52 -15.36
CA TYR A 122 -4.97 18.91 -15.30
C TYR A 122 -4.00 19.85 -16.04
N VAL A 123 -2.70 19.76 -15.77
CA VAL A 123 -1.70 20.62 -16.42
C VAL A 123 -1.61 20.32 -17.92
N ALA A 124 -1.71 19.04 -18.32
CA ALA A 124 -1.72 18.64 -19.72
C ALA A 124 -2.87 19.31 -20.51
N ILE A 125 -4.07 19.40 -19.92
CA ILE A 125 -5.26 19.99 -20.56
C ILE A 125 -5.25 21.52 -20.48
N CYS A 126 -5.04 22.08 -19.28
CA CYS A 126 -5.23 23.50 -19.03
C CYS A 126 -4.02 24.36 -19.38
N LYS A 127 -2.81 23.77 -19.45
CA LYS A 127 -1.54 24.49 -19.67
C LYS A 127 -0.57 23.73 -20.59
N PRO A 128 -0.97 23.34 -21.81
CA PRO A 128 -0.16 22.49 -22.70
C PRO A 128 1.22 23.08 -23.03
N LEU A 129 1.32 24.41 -23.22
CA LEU A 129 2.61 25.07 -23.53
C LEU A 129 3.64 25.00 -22.39
N HIS A 130 3.20 24.87 -21.13
CA HIS A 130 4.09 24.81 -19.96
C HIS A 130 4.26 23.40 -19.40
N TYR A 131 3.61 22.40 -20.00
CA TYR A 131 3.63 21.01 -19.52
C TYR A 131 5.05 20.46 -19.41
N GLY A 132 5.88 20.66 -20.44
CA GLY A 132 7.28 20.16 -20.43
C GLY A 132 8.17 20.81 -19.37
N THR A 133 7.89 22.05 -18.98
CA THR A 133 8.64 22.75 -17.92
C THR A 133 8.16 22.40 -16.51
N LEU A 134 6.85 22.18 -16.34
CA LEU A 134 6.22 21.86 -15.05
C LEU A 134 6.36 20.36 -14.69
N LEU A 135 6.17 19.48 -15.67
CA LEU A 135 6.21 18.02 -15.53
C LEU A 135 7.43 17.40 -16.24
N GLY A 136 8.59 18.01 -16.03
CA GLY A 136 9.86 17.38 -16.39
C GLY A 136 10.15 16.14 -15.55
N SER A 137 10.94 15.20 -16.06
CA SER A 137 11.33 13.96 -15.36
C SER A 137 11.93 14.24 -13.97
N ARG A 138 12.76 15.29 -13.82
CA ARG A 138 13.33 15.69 -12.52
C ARG A 138 12.26 16.19 -11.54
N ALA A 139 11.30 16.99 -12.02
CA ALA A 139 10.20 17.46 -11.20
C ALA A 139 9.33 16.28 -10.71
N CYS A 140 9.07 15.30 -11.58
CA CYS A 140 8.33 14.08 -11.21
C CYS A 140 9.07 13.27 -10.14
N ALA A 141 10.39 13.13 -10.26
CA ALA A 141 11.20 12.46 -9.23
C ALA A 141 11.15 13.21 -7.88
N HIS A 142 11.24 14.54 -7.89
CA HIS A 142 11.11 15.35 -6.67
C HIS A 142 9.71 15.24 -6.05
N MET A 143 8.65 15.26 -6.86
CA MET A 143 7.28 15.09 -6.39
C MET A 143 7.08 13.71 -5.76
N ALA A 144 7.53 12.63 -6.42
CA ALA A 144 7.45 11.29 -5.85
C ALA A 144 8.25 11.18 -4.54
N ALA A 145 9.49 11.71 -4.50
CA ALA A 145 10.28 11.73 -3.27
C ALA A 145 9.57 12.49 -2.13
N ALA A 146 8.91 13.60 -2.45
CA ALA A 146 8.11 14.35 -1.49
C ALA A 146 6.91 13.53 -0.98
N ALA A 147 6.20 12.79 -1.86
CA ALA A 147 5.11 11.89 -1.46
C ALA A 147 5.57 10.80 -0.51
N TRP A 148 6.71 10.16 -0.81
CA TRP A 148 7.31 9.14 0.07
C TRP A 148 7.73 9.74 1.42
N ALA A 149 8.37 10.90 1.41
CA ALA A 149 8.77 11.59 2.64
C ALA A 149 7.56 12.02 3.48
N SER A 150 6.52 12.59 2.86
CA SER A 150 5.29 12.99 3.58
C SER A 150 4.53 11.79 4.13
N GLY A 151 4.41 10.70 3.36
CA GLY A 151 3.79 9.47 3.82
C GLY A 151 4.54 8.86 5.00
N PHE A 152 5.87 8.87 4.95
CA PHE A 152 6.72 8.41 6.06
C PHE A 152 6.56 9.28 7.31
N LEU A 153 6.60 10.61 7.17
CA LEU A 153 6.42 11.53 8.30
C LEU A 153 5.03 11.40 8.92
N ASN A 154 3.99 11.24 8.09
CA ASN A 154 2.62 11.05 8.55
C ASN A 154 2.41 9.71 9.27
N ALA A 155 3.12 8.65 8.85
CA ALA A 155 3.08 7.38 9.55
C ALA A 155 3.85 7.38 10.89
N LEU A 156 4.78 8.33 11.07
CA LEU A 156 5.62 8.45 12.26
C LEU A 156 4.98 9.31 13.38
N LEU A 157 4.20 10.33 13.00
CA LEU A 157 3.52 11.26 13.92
C LEU A 157 2.26 10.63 14.54
#